data_AF-A0A7K0BX15-F1
#
_entry.id   AF-A0A7K0BX15-F1
#
_cell.length_a   1.000
_cell.length_b   1.000
_cell.length_c   1.000
_cell.angle_alpha   90.00
_cell.angle_beta   90.00
_cell.angle_gamma   90.00
#
_symmetry.space_group_name_H-M   'P 1'
#
loop_
_entity.id
_entity.type
_entity.pdbx_description
1 polymer ?
#
loop_
_entity_poly.entity_id
_entity_poly.type
_entity_poly.pdbx_seq_one_letter_code
_entity_poly.pdbx_strand_id
1 'polypeptide(L)' 'MGERKNDDDRPLADRRAEAGAPQEDSHEFADEHAPSPSDPPNAPDDGPGGEAEGYTPQTEIP' A
#
# COMPACT_ATOMS: atom_id res chain seq x y z
N MET A 1 -8.84 17.77 36.03
CA MET A 1 -9.04 18.28 34.66
C MET A 1 -8.55 17.20 33.72
N GLY A 2 -9.45 16.33 33.24
CA GLY A 2 -9.06 15.29 32.28
C GLY A 2 -8.79 15.95 30.94
N GLU A 3 -7.62 15.70 30.36
CA GLU A 3 -7.26 16.15 29.02
C GLU A 3 -8.27 15.57 28.03
N ARG A 4 -9.21 16.39 27.57
CA ARG A 4 -10.03 16.04 26.41
C ARG A 4 -9.11 16.10 25.21
N LYS A 5 -8.50 14.95 24.87
CA LYS A 5 -7.76 14.75 23.62
C LYS A 5 -8.72 15.11 22.49
N ASN A 6 -8.39 16.13 21.71
CA ASN A 6 -9.28 16.57 20.64
C ASN A 6 -9.28 15.49 19.57
N ASP A 7 -10.42 15.27 18.92
CA ASP A 7 -10.50 14.29 17.85
C ASP A 7 -9.54 14.61 16.69
N ASP A 8 -9.19 15.89 16.52
CA ASP A 8 -8.20 16.35 15.55
C ASP A 8 -6.78 15.84 15.80
N ASP A 9 -6.46 15.49 17.05
CA ASP A 9 -5.16 14.95 17.43
C ASP A 9 -5.03 13.46 17.09
N ARG A 10 -6.13 12.80 16.71
CA ARG A 10 -6.15 11.38 16.34
C ARG A 10 -5.76 11.17 14.87
N PRO A 11 -5.02 10.08 14.58
CA PRO A 11 -4.76 9.65 13.21
C PRO A 11 -6.03 9.61 12.37
N LEU A 12 -5.91 10.00 11.10
CA LEU A 12 -7.03 10.09 10.17
C LEU A 12 -7.74 8.74 10.00
N ALA A 13 -6.99 7.63 10.06
CA ALA A 13 -7.52 6.27 9.98
C ALA A 13 -8.50 5.96 11.13
N ASP A 14 -8.11 6.28 12.37
CA ASP A 14 -8.94 6.03 13.55
C ASP A 14 -10.21 6.88 13.54
N ARG A 15 -10.12 8.13 13.09
CA ARG A 15 -11.29 9.01 12.89
C ARG A 15 -12.25 8.48 11.82
N ARG A 16 -11.72 7.94 10.72
CA ARG A 16 -12.54 7.37 9.64
C ARG A 16 -13.23 6.08 10.07
N ALA A 17 -12.54 5.22 10.82
CA ALA A 17 -13.09 3.98 11.36
C ALA A 17 -14.25 4.24 12.33
N GLU A 18 -14.13 5.22 13.23
CA GLU A 18 -15.21 5.59 14.15
C GLU A 18 -16.41 6.22 13.45
N ALA A 19 -16.18 7.00 12.38
CA ALA A 19 -17.24 7.58 11.57
C ALA A 19 -17.97 6.54 10.69
N GLY A 20 -17.57 5.27 10.73
CA GLY A 20 -18.11 4.22 9.86
C GLY A 20 -17.88 4.52 8.37
N ALA A 21 -16.83 5.28 8.04
CA ALA A 21 -16.51 5.58 6.66
C ALA A 21 -16.21 4.26 5.92
N PRO A 22 -16.67 4.09 4.67
CA PRO A 22 -16.32 2.91 3.89
C PRO A 22 -14.80 2.78 3.83
N GLN A 23 -14.27 1.70 4.37
CA GLN A 23 -12.93 1.27 3.98
C GLN A 23 -13.06 0.78 2.54
N GLU A 24 -12.19 1.24 1.65
CA GLU A 24 -12.15 0.68 0.31
C GLU A 24 -11.82 -0.81 0.46
N ASP A 25 -12.79 -1.66 0.12
CA ASP A 25 -12.60 -3.09 0.10
C ASP A 25 -11.46 -3.38 -0.87
N SER A 26 -10.34 -3.88 -0.35
CA SER A 26 -9.09 -4.05 -1.09
C SER A 26 -9.16 -5.14 -2.18
N HIS A 27 -10.34 -5.69 -2.44
CA HIS A 27 -10.59 -6.69 -3.47
C HIS A 27 -10.48 -6.09 -4.87
N GLU A 28 -11.03 -4.89 -5.09
CA GLU A 28 -11.03 -4.27 -6.42
C GLU A 28 -9.60 -3.96 -6.91
N PHE A 29 -8.69 -3.61 -6.01
CA PHE A 29 -7.29 -3.28 -6.33
C PHE A 29 -6.44 -4.51 -6.69
N ALA A 30 -6.78 -5.67 -6.11
CA ALA A 30 -6.05 -6.91 -6.35
C ALA A 30 -6.36 -7.50 -7.74
N ASP A 31 -7.61 -7.39 -8.18
CA ASP A 31 -8.05 -7.88 -9.49
C ASP A 31 -7.59 -6.99 -10.65
N GLU A 32 -7.43 -5.68 -10.44
CA GLU A 32 -6.95 -4.75 -11.48
C GLU A 32 -5.52 -5.07 -11.95
N HIS A 33 -4.70 -5.64 -11.06
CA HIS A 33 -3.32 -6.03 -11.35
C HIS A 33 -3.14 -7.54 -11.54
N ALA A 34 -4.23 -8.30 -11.62
CA ALA A 34 -4.15 -9.72 -11.94
C ALA A 34 -3.66 -9.91 -13.39
N PRO A 35 -2.64 -10.74 -13.65
CA PRO A 35 -2.19 -11.02 -15.00
C PRO A 35 -3.29 -11.67 -15.84
N SER A 36 -3.46 -11.21 -17.08
CA SER A 36 -4.39 -11.78 -18.06
C SER A 36 -3.88 -13.11 -18.63
N PRO A 37 -4.73 -13.92 -19.29
CA PRO A 37 -4.30 -15.18 -19.90
C PRO A 37 -3.20 -15.04 -20.97
N SER A 38 -3.05 -13.84 -21.54
CA SER A 38 -1.99 -13.51 -22.50
C SER A 38 -0.74 -12.91 -21.85
N ASP A 39 -0.81 -12.52 -20.58
CA ASP A 39 0.33 -11.96 -19.87
C ASP A 39 1.32 -13.05 -19.46
N PRO A 40 2.62 -12.75 -19.42
CA PRO A 40 3.61 -13.67 -18.88
C PRO A 40 3.32 -13.96 -17.39
N PRO A 41 3.68 -15.15 -16.89
CA PRO A 41 3.51 -15.48 -15.49
C PRO A 41 4.34 -14.54 -14.60
N ASN A 42 3.81 -14.22 -13.42
CA ASN A 42 4.56 -13.51 -12.40
C ASN A 42 5.84 -14.28 -12.02
N ALA A 43 6.87 -13.53 -11.62
CA ALA A 43 8.07 -14.13 -11.06
C ALA A 43 7.72 -14.93 -9.79
N PRO A 44 8.41 -16.05 -9.52
CA PRO A 44 8.23 -16.79 -8.27
C PRO A 44 8.57 -15.91 -7.06
N ASP A 45 7.88 -16.10 -5.93
CA ASP A 45 8.07 -15.31 -4.71
C ASP A 45 9.51 -15.37 -4.15
N ASP A 46 10.23 -16.46 -4.42
CA ASP A 46 11.62 -16.70 -4.00
C ASP A 46 12.63 -16.29 -5.09
N GLY A 47 12.16 -15.72 -6.21
CA GLY A 47 13.04 -15.15 -7.23
C GLY A 47 13.72 -13.90 -6.69
N PRO A 48 14.96 -13.58 -7.12
CA PRO A 48 15.55 -12.29 -6.82
C PRO A 48 14.57 -11.21 -7.29
N GLY A 49 14.09 -10.38 -6.35
CA GLY A 49 13.23 -9.24 -6.67
C GLY A 49 13.89 -8.43 -7.78
N GLY A 50 13.08 -7.99 -8.75
CA GLY A 50 13.51 -7.30 -9.98
C GLY A 50 14.10 -5.92 -9.75
N GLU A 51 15.05 -5.79 -8.84
CA GLU A 51 16.04 -4.74 -8.90
C GLU A 51 16.77 -5.01 -10.21
N ALA A 52 16.42 -4.27 -11.25
CA ALA A 52 17.07 -4.42 -12.54
C ALA A 52 18.58 -4.30 -12.30
N GLU A 53 19.34 -5.36 -12.61
CA GLU A 53 20.78 -5.36 -12.42
C GLU A 53 21.38 -4.13 -13.12
N GLY A 54 21.91 -3.20 -12.32
CA GLY A 54 22.44 -1.92 -12.80
C GLY A 54 21.52 -0.69 -12.64
N TYR A 55 20.33 -0.81 -12.03
CA TYR A 55 19.55 0.35 -11.60
C TYR A 55 20.08 0.89 -10.27
N THR A 56 20.76 2.03 -10.32
CA THR A 56 21.08 2.82 -9.13
C THR A 56 20.02 3.91 -8.96
N PRO A 57 19.36 4.02 -7.80
CA PRO A 57 18.39 5.08 -7.56
C PRO A 57 19.04 6.45 -7.74
N GLN A 58 18.36 7.35 -8.47
CA GLN A 58 18.81 8.74 -8.67
C GLN A 58 18.99 9.51 -7.35
N THR A 59 18.34 9.05 -6.28
CA THR A 59 18.38 9.64 -4.94
C THR A 59 19.38 8.95 -4.01
N GLU A 60 20.13 7.96 -4.49
CA GLU A 60 21.21 7.35 -3.71
C GLU A 60 22.30 8.39 -3.46
N ILE A 61 22.60 8.66 -2.19
CA ILE A 61 23.67 9.56 -1.81
C ILE A 61 24.95 8.70 -1.68
N PRO A 62 26.05 9.04 -2.37
CA PRO A 62 27.30 8.29 -2.30
C PRO A 62 27.98 8.36 -0.93
#